data_AF-A0A379GJ02-F1
#
_entry.id   AF-A0A379GJ02-F1
#
_cell.length_a   1.000
_cell.length_b   1.000
_cell.length_c   1.000
_cell.angle_alpha   90.00
_cell.angle_beta   90.00
_cell.angle_gamma   90.00
#
_symmetry.space_group_name_H-M   'P 1'
#
loop_
_entity.id
_entity.type
_entity.pdbx_description
1 polymer ?
#
loop_
_entity_poly.entity_id
_entity_poly.type
_entity_poly.pdbx_seq_one_letter_code
_entity_poly.pdbx_strand_id
1 'polypeptide(L)'
;MDNVIETMSSISESAKKISDINDIINSIANQTNILSLNAAVEAARAGEQGRGFTVVAAEVRNLASRSAEAAKEINELITHSVNKVQVGSQQVERSRTLHVGNCDHH
;
A
#
# COMPACT_ATOMS: atom_id res chain seq x y z
N MET A 1 -13.71 -19.71 -20.03
CA MET A 1 -12.64 -19.58 -19.02
C MET A 1 -11.79 -18.33 -19.25
N ASP A 2 -11.76 -17.75 -20.46
CA ASP A 2 -11.03 -16.50 -20.72
C ASP A 2 -11.50 -15.33 -19.84
N ASN A 3 -12.80 -15.24 -19.52
CA ASN A 3 -13.35 -14.27 -18.56
C ASN A 3 -12.70 -14.34 -17.16
N VAL A 4 -12.26 -15.51 -16.70
CA VAL A 4 -11.62 -15.66 -15.37
C VAL A 4 -10.20 -15.10 -15.41
N ILE A 5 -9.44 -15.38 -16.48
CA ILE A 5 -8.09 -14.85 -16.67
C ILE A 5 -8.14 -13.32 -16.83
N GLU A 6 -9.11 -12.82 -17.60
CA GLU A 6 -9.34 -11.38 -17.77
C GLU A 6 -9.70 -10.69 -16.44
N THR A 7 -10.55 -11.31 -15.62
CA THR A 7 -10.88 -10.81 -14.28
C THR A 7 -9.66 -10.81 -13.35
N MET A 8 -8.82 -11.83 -13.39
CA MET A 8 -7.58 -11.87 -12.58
C MET A 8 -6.57 -10.80 -13.04
N SER A 9 -6.52 -10.51 -14.34
CA SER A 9 -5.72 -9.42 -14.90
C SER A 9 -6.22 -8.05 -14.42
N SER A 10 -7.54 -7.80 -14.48
CA SER A 10 -8.11 -6.51 -14.04
C SER A 10 -7.99 -6.28 -12.53
N ILE A 11 -8.06 -7.34 -11.72
CA ILE A 11 -7.76 -7.27 -10.28
C ILE A 11 -6.30 -6.88 -10.06
N SER A 12 -5.36 -7.49 -10.79
CA SER A 12 -3.93 -7.17 -10.67
C SER A 12 -3.62 -5.73 -11.08
N GLU A 13 -4.25 -5.23 -12.13
CA GLU A 13 -4.12 -3.83 -12.55
C GLU A 13 -4.70 -2.87 -11.52
N SER A 14 -5.87 -3.20 -10.94
CA SER A 14 -6.49 -2.40 -9.88
C SER A 14 -5.62 -2.36 -8.63
N ALA A 15 -5.06 -3.51 -8.23
CA ALA A 15 -4.14 -3.61 -7.10
C ALA A 15 -2.89 -2.73 -7.30
N LYS A 16 -2.36 -2.66 -8.53
CA LYS A 16 -1.24 -1.77 -8.88
C LYS A 16 -1.61 -0.30 -8.69
N LYS A 17 -2.78 0.12 -9.18
CA LYS A 17 -3.27 1.51 -8.98
C LYS A 17 -3.42 1.85 -7.49
N ILE A 18 -3.91 0.91 -6.68
CA ILE A 18 -4.01 1.10 -5.23
C ILE A 18 -2.60 1.23 -4.61
N SER A 19 -1.63 0.42 -5.04
CA SER A 19 -0.24 0.52 -4.58
C SER A 19 0.35 1.90 -4.87
N ASP A 20 0.16 2.41 -6.09
CA ASP A 20 0.67 3.73 -6.50
C ASP A 20 0.08 4.86 -5.63
N ILE A 21 -1.22 4.80 -5.34
CA ILE A 21 -1.89 5.76 -4.43
C ILE A 21 -1.36 5.64 -3.01
N ASN A 22 -1.17 4.41 -2.53
CA ASN A 22 -0.67 4.14 -1.20
C ASN A 22 0.77 4.65 -1.00
N ASP A 23 1.61 4.57 -2.03
CA ASP A 23 2.96 5.14 -2.03
C ASP A 23 2.94 6.67 -1.92
N ILE A 24 1.99 7.34 -2.58
CA ILE A 24 1.76 8.78 -2.42
C ILE A 24 1.34 9.10 -0.97
N ILE A 25 0.44 8.32 -0.37
CA ILE A 25 0.02 8.50 1.02
C ILE A 25 1.21 8.36 1.98
N ASN A 26 2.04 7.34 1.80
CA ASN A 26 3.26 7.16 2.60
C ASN A 26 4.24 8.33 2.42
N SER A 27 4.39 8.86 1.20
CA SER A 27 5.19 10.05 0.94
C SER A 27 4.64 11.29 1.67
N ILE A 28 3.33 11.51 1.66
CA ILE A 28 2.67 12.61 2.39
C ILE A 28 2.88 12.46 3.89
N ALA A 29 2.74 11.25 4.44
CA ALA A 29 2.99 10.98 5.86
C ALA A 29 4.44 11.34 6.24
N ASN A 30 5.42 10.93 5.43
CA ASN A 30 6.82 11.29 5.66
C ASN A 30 7.08 12.79 5.56
N GLN A 31 6.52 13.48 4.57
CA GLN A 31 6.62 14.94 4.45
C GLN A 31 6.00 15.64 5.67
N THR A 32 4.86 15.15 6.17
CA THR A 32 4.19 15.65 7.37
C THR A 32 5.07 15.45 8.62
N ASN A 33 5.75 14.32 8.73
CA ASN A 33 6.70 14.04 9.81
C ASN A 33 7.91 14.99 9.79
N ILE A 34 8.43 15.34 8.61
CA ILE A 34 9.50 16.33 8.48
C ILE A 34 8.99 17.74 8.85
N LEU A 35 7.80 18.10 8.38
CA LEU A 35 7.20 19.41 8.66
C LEU A 35 6.95 19.59 10.17
N SER A 36 6.45 18.56 10.85
CA SER A 36 6.21 18.61 12.29
C SER A 36 7.50 18.66 13.10
N LEU A 37 8.57 17.99 12.65
CA LEU A 37 9.88 18.11 13.25
C LEU A 37 10.41 19.56 13.14
N ASN A 38 10.29 20.19 11.97
CA ASN A 38 10.70 21.59 11.79
C ASN A 38 9.89 22.53 12.68
N ALA A 39 8.58 22.29 12.82
CA ALA A 39 7.73 23.04 13.74
C ALA A 39 8.15 22.87 15.20
N ALA A 40 8.54 21.66 15.62
CA ALA A 40 9.04 21.41 16.97
C ALA A 40 10.38 22.14 17.23
N VAL A 41 11.27 22.20 16.24
CA VAL A 41 12.55 22.94 16.33
C VAL A 41 12.30 24.44 16.48
N GLU A 42 11.41 25.02 15.67
CA GLU A 42 11.10 26.46 15.75
C GLU A 42 10.37 26.80 17.05
N ALA A 43 9.49 25.91 17.53
CA ALA A 43 8.84 26.05 18.83
C ALA A 43 9.86 26.03 19.99
N ALA A 44 10.87 25.15 19.94
CA ALA A 44 11.95 25.14 20.92
C ALA A 44 12.78 26.44 20.86
N ARG A 45 12.98 27.00 19.67
CA ARG A 45 13.69 28.27 19.46
C ARG A 45 12.92 29.48 20.03
N ALA A 46 11.59 29.44 20.00
CA ALA A 46 10.72 30.49 20.55
C ALA A 46 10.59 30.46 22.08
N GLY A 47 11.18 29.47 22.77
CA GLY A 47 11.19 29.38 24.23
C GLY A 47 9.78 29.24 24.83
N GLU A 48 9.45 30.05 25.84
CA GLU A 48 8.15 29.99 26.53
C GLU A 48 6.95 30.25 25.59
N GLN A 49 7.14 31.08 24.56
CA GLN A 49 6.08 31.40 23.58
C GLN A 49 5.78 30.23 22.63
N GLY A 50 6.72 29.29 22.49
CA GLY A 50 6.59 28.12 21.63
C GLY A 50 5.98 26.89 22.31
N ARG A 51 5.75 26.91 23.63
CA ARG A 51 5.32 25.73 24.41
C ARG A 51 4.05 25.07 23.87
N GLY A 52 3.05 25.86 23.49
CA GLY A 52 1.81 25.34 22.89
C GLY A 52 2.03 24.71 21.51
N PHE A 53 2.93 25.28 20.71
CA PHE A 53 3.28 24.77 19.38
C PHE A 53 4.07 23.47 19.44
N THR A 54 4.90 23.26 20.47
CA THR A 54 5.62 21.99 20.67
C THR A 54 4.66 20.81 20.84
N VAL A 55 3.56 20.99 21.58
CA VAL A 55 2.56 19.94 21.79
C VAL A 55 1.85 19.60 20.49
N VAL A 56 1.43 20.63 19.74
CA VAL A 56 0.78 20.43 18.42
C VAL A 56 1.73 19.73 17.45
N ALA A 57 3.01 20.14 17.40
CA ALA A 57 4.00 19.49 16.55
C ALA A 57 4.20 18.01 16.90
N ALA A 58 4.21 17.66 18.18
CA ALA A 58 4.31 16.27 18.63
C ALA A 58 3.08 15.44 18.22
N GLU A 59 1.88 15.99 18.34
CA GLU A 59 0.64 15.30 17.93
C GLU A 59 0.57 15.08 16.42
N VAL A 60 0.93 16.10 15.62
CA VAL A 60 1.01 15.99 14.16
C VAL A 60 2.04 14.93 13.75
N ARG A 61 3.17 14.86 14.46
CA ARG A 61 4.19 13.83 14.25
C ARG A 61 3.66 12.42 14.54
N ASN A 62 2.92 12.27 15.63
CA ASN A 62 2.30 10.99 15.99
C ASN A 62 1.32 10.54 14.89
N LEU A 63 0.45 11.45 14.44
CA LEU A 63 -0.51 11.17 13.38
C LEU A 63 0.17 10.79 12.05
N ALA A 64 1.25 11.50 11.69
CA ALA A 64 2.05 11.18 10.52
C ALA A 64 2.69 9.78 10.62
N SER A 65 3.24 9.42 11.78
CA SER A 65 3.81 8.07 12.02
C SER A 65 2.75 6.98 11.89
N ARG A 66 1.56 7.18 12.47
CA ARG A 66 0.44 6.23 12.36
C ARG A 66 -0.04 6.09 10.91
N SER A 67 -0.06 7.18 10.15
CA SER A 67 -0.41 7.16 8.73
C SER A 67 0.61 6.37 7.90
N ALA A 68 1.91 6.49 8.21
CA ALA A 68 2.96 5.74 7.52
C ALA A 68 2.89 4.23 7.84
N GLU A 69 2.59 3.87 9.08
CA GLU A 69 2.38 2.48 9.50
C GLU A 69 1.17 1.85 8.79
N ALA A 70 0.03 2.55 8.79
CA ALA A 70 -1.16 2.10 8.07
C ALA A 70 -0.92 1.94 6.56
N ALA A 71 -0.19 2.88 5.93
CA ALA A 71 0.18 2.76 4.53
C ALA A 71 1.06 1.53 4.27
N LYS A 72 1.96 1.19 5.19
CA LYS A 72 2.79 -0.02 5.08
C LYS A 72 1.93 -1.28 5.15
N GLU A 73 1.02 -1.38 6.11
CA GLU A 73 0.10 -2.52 6.25
C GLU A 73 -0.79 -2.70 5.00
N ILE A 74 -1.28 -1.60 4.43
CA ILE A 74 -2.05 -1.62 3.18
C ILE A 74 -1.20 -2.21 2.04
N ASN A 75 0.07 -1.81 1.93
CA ASN A 75 0.97 -2.32 0.89
C ASN A 75 1.21 -3.83 1.03
N GLU A 76 1.38 -4.32 2.26
CA GLU A 76 1.50 -5.75 2.56
C GLU A 76 0.23 -6.52 2.13
N LEU A 77 -0.95 -5.99 2.42
CA LEU A 77 -2.23 -6.58 2.00
C LEU A 77 -2.41 -6.60 0.48
N ILE A 78 -2.01 -5.53 -0.21
CA ILE A 78 -2.04 -5.46 -1.68
C ILE A 78 -1.10 -6.51 -2.27
N THR A 79 0.14 -6.57 -1.78
CA THR A 79 1.14 -7.54 -2.23
C THR A 79 0.65 -8.98 -2.04
N HIS A 80 0.04 -9.27 -0.88
CA HIS A 80 -0.55 -10.57 -0.61
C HIS A 80 -1.72 -10.90 -1.56
N SER A 81 -2.56 -9.91 -1.85
CA SER A 81 -3.70 -10.07 -2.77
C SER A 81 -3.23 -10.36 -4.19
N VAL A 82 -2.22 -9.63 -4.68
CA VAL A 82 -1.61 -9.88 -6.00
C VAL A 82 -1.00 -11.27 -6.08
N ASN A 83 -0.26 -11.69 -5.05
CA ASN A 83 0.33 -13.04 -5.00
C ASN A 83 -0.75 -14.13 -5.06
N LYS A 84 -1.86 -13.97 -4.33
CA LYS A 84 -3.00 -14.91 -4.38
C LYS A 84 -3.62 -15.00 -5.77
N VAL A 85 -3.81 -13.86 -6.43
CA VAL A 85 -4.34 -13.78 -7.80
C VAL A 85 -3.41 -14.49 -8.79
N GLN A 86 -2.10 -14.26 -8.67
CA GLN A 86 -1.09 -14.90 -9.52
C GLN A 86 -1.07 -16.43 -9.34
N VAL A 87 -1.12 -16.92 -8.09
CA VAL A 87 -1.20 -18.36 -7.81
C VAL A 87 -2.50 -18.96 -8.38
N GLY A 88 -3.63 -18.29 -8.21
CA GLY A 88 -4.91 -18.73 -8.77
C GLY A 88 -4.88 -18.80 -10.30
N SER A 89 -4.31 -17.80 -10.96
CA SER A 89 -4.13 -17.78 -12.41
C SER A 89 -3.28 -18.97 -12.90
N GLN A 90 -2.16 -19.27 -12.22
CA GLN A 90 -1.32 -20.43 -12.56
C GLN A 90 -2.04 -21.77 -12.38
N GLN A 91 -2.89 -21.91 -11.36
CA GLN A 91 -3.67 -23.12 -11.14
C GLN A 91 -4.72 -23.33 -12.24
N VAL A 92 -5.39 -22.26 -12.67
CA VAL A 92 -6.34 -22.30 -13.79
C VAL A 92 -5.63 -22.69 -15.09
N GLU A 93 -4.45 -22.12 -15.36
CA GLU A 93 -3.69 -22.44 -16.57
C GLU A 93 -3.18 -23.89 -16.57
N ARG A 94 -2.64 -24.38 -15.44
CA ARG A 94 -2.25 -25.80 -15.32
C ARG A 94 -3.42 -26.75 -15.54
N SER A 95 -4.60 -26.40 -15.00
CA SER A 95 -5.81 -27.20 -15.18
C SER A 95 -6.26 -27.22 -16.64
N ARG A 96 -6.08 -26.11 -17.37
CA ARG A 96 -6.29 -26.02 -18.82
C ARG A 96 -5.37 -26.98 -19.58
N THR A 97 -4.07 -26.98 -19.30
CA THR A 97 -3.09 -27.84 -19.98
C THR A 97 -3.38 -29.33 -19.74
N LEU A 98 -3.76 -29.71 -18.51
CA LEU A 98 -4.13 -31.09 -18.18
C LEU A 98 -5.40 -31.55 -18.88
N HIS A 99 -6.39 -30.68 -19.08
CA HIS A 99 -7.61 -31.03 -19.81
C HIS A 99 -7.38 -31.20 -21.32
N VAL A 100 -6.52 -30.37 -21.92
CA VAL A 100 -6.20 -30.48 -23.36
C VAL A 100 -5.38 -31.74 -23.65
N GLY A 101 -4.41 -32.09 -22.79
CA GLY A 101 -3.59 -33.30 -22.96
C GLY A 101 -4.35 -34.63 -22.85
N ASN A 102 -5.54 -34.64 -22.23
CA ASN A 102 -6.39 -35.84 -22.12
C ASN A 102 -7.38 -36.00 -23.30
N CYS A 103 -7.60 -34.96 -24.12
CA CYS A 103 -8.47 -35.07 -25.30
C CYS A 103 -7.76 -35.65 -26.54
N ASP A 104 -6.43 -35.71 -26.56
CA ASP A 104 -5.66 -36.24 -27.69
C ASP A 104 -5.46 -37.78 -27.63
N HIS A 105 -6.21 -38.49 -26.78
CA HIS A 105 -6.13 -39.95 -26.60
C HIS A 105 -7.45 -40.70 -26.78
N HIS A 106 -8.48 -40.05 -27.33
CA HIS A 106 -9.74 -40.68 -27.74
C HIS A 106 -10.11 -40.31 -29.17
#